data_AF-A0A9E4IVU4-F1
#
_entry.id   AF-A0A9E4IVU4-F1
#
_cell.length_a   1.000
_cell.length_b   1.000
_cell.length_c   1.000
_cell.angle_alpha   90.00
_cell.angle_beta   90.00
_cell.angle_gamma   90.00
#
_symmetry.space_group_name_H-M   'P 1'
#
loop_
_entity.id
_entity.type
_entity.pdbx_description
1 polymer ?
#
loop_
_entity_poly.entity_id
_entity_poly.type
_entity_poly.pdbx_seq_one_letter_code
_entity_poly.pdbx_strand_id
1 'polypeptide(L)' 'AATDDNRFRAFEAATGRELWVTRLAGHGNANPLTYLGADGRQYVAVAATDTLAAYALP' A
#
# COMPACT_ATOMS: atom_id res chain seq x y z
N ALA A 1 9.24 -7.77 6.99
CA ALA A 1 7.96 -7.32 7.56
C ALA A 1 7.82 -5.83 7.26
N ALA A 2 6.66 -5.38 6.75
CA ALA A 2 6.42 -3.95 6.46
C ALA A 2 6.31 -3.14 7.77
N THR A 3 5.52 -3.64 8.73
CA THR A 3 5.47 -3.30 10.17
C THR A 3 4.46 -4.25 10.84
N ASP A 4 4.64 -4.62 12.12
CA ASP A 4 3.70 -5.48 12.87
C ASP A 4 2.46 -4.73 13.40
N ASP A 5 2.21 -3.51 12.91
CA ASP A 5 1.08 -2.64 13.32
C ASP A 5 -0.11 -2.68 12.35
N ASN A 6 -0.06 -3.54 11.32
CA ASN A 6 -1.04 -3.66 10.23
C ASN A 6 -1.31 -2.33 9.51
N ARG A 7 -0.29 -1.47 9.37
CA ARG A 7 -0.41 -0.21 8.61
C ARG A 7 0.32 -0.31 7.27
N PHE A 8 -0.35 0.18 6.23
CA PHE A 8 0.25 0.44 4.94
C PHE A 8 0.40 1.95 4.78
N ARG A 9 1.64 2.41 4.55
CA ARG A 9 2.03 3.82 4.59
C ARG A 9 2.70 4.20 3.29
N ALA A 10 2.46 5.44 2.86
CA ALA A 10 3.31 6.09 1.88
C ALA A 10 4.08 7.22 2.52
N PHE A 11 5.35 7.35 2.11
CA PHE A 11 6.24 8.38 2.58
C PHE A 11 6.80 9.18 1.41
N GLU A 12 7.07 10.45 1.63
CA GLU A 12 7.85 11.28 0.73
C GLU A 12 9.29 10.78 0.69
N ALA A 13 9.79 10.42 -0.49
CA ALA A 13 11.08 9.77 -0.65
C ALA A 13 12.28 10.59 -0.13
N ALA A 14 12.19 11.92 -0.22
CA ALA A 14 13.29 12.81 0.16
C ALA A 14 13.39 13.05 1.67
N THR A 15 12.25 13.07 2.37
CA THR A 15 12.19 13.52 3.78
C THR A 15 11.74 12.43 4.75
N GLY A 16 11.14 11.35 4.25
CA GLY A 16 10.47 10.34 5.07
C GLY A 16 9.15 10.83 5.68
N ARG A 17 8.63 11.99 5.27
CA ARG A 17 7.33 12.51 5.74
C ARG A 17 6.20 11.57 5.31
N GLU A 18 5.37 11.13 6.25
CA GLU A 18 4.18 10.33 5.95
C GLU A 18 3.20 11.16 5.10
N LEU A 19 2.84 10.63 3.93
CA LEU A 19 1.86 11.22 3.01
C LEU A 19 0.46 10.73 3.33
N TRP A 20 0.35 9.44 3.61
CA TRP A 20 -0.90 8.79 4.01
C TRP A 20 -0.63 7.46 4.70
N VAL A 21 -1.63 7.00 5.43
CA VAL A 21 -1.65 5.70 6.10
C VAL A 21 -3.05 5.10 6.04
N THR A 22 -3.11 3.78 5.90
CA THR A 22 -4.32 2.98 6.03
C THR A 22 -4.06 1.76 6.91
N ARG A 23 -5.11 1.25 7.55
CA ARG A 23 -5.05 0.02 8.33
C ARG A 23 -5.50 -1.15 7.45
N LEU A 24 -4.65 -2.16 7.35
CA LEU A 24 -4.96 -3.42 6.68
C LEU A 24 -5.75 -4.32 7.63
N ALA A 25 -6.61 -5.17 7.05
CA ALA A 25 -7.37 -6.17 7.81
C ALA A 25 -6.47 -7.28 8.39
N GLY A 26 -5.33 -7.55 7.75
CA GLY A 26 -4.35 -8.54 8.14
C GLY A 26 -2.91 -8.05 7.99
N HIS A 27 -1.95 -8.98 8.13
CA HIS A 27 -0.53 -8.67 8.10
C HIS A 27 -0.05 -8.40 6.66
N GLY A 28 0.31 -7.15 6.37
CA GLY A 28 0.85 -6.70 5.08
C GLY A 28 2.33 -7.01 4.90
N ASN A 29 2.75 -8.27 5.07
CA ASN A 29 4.16 -8.66 4.99
C ASN A 29 4.70 -8.84 3.57
N ALA A 30 3.82 -8.79 2.56
CA ALA A 30 4.18 -8.90 1.17
C ALA A 30 4.83 -7.61 0.62
N ASN A 31 5.64 -7.74 -0.43
CA ASN A 31 6.14 -6.59 -1.16
C ASN A 31 4.97 -5.94 -1.94
N PRO A 32 4.76 -4.62 -1.81
CA PRO A 32 3.78 -3.93 -2.63
C PRO A 32 4.22 -3.88 -4.10
N LEU A 33 3.24 -3.78 -5.01
CA LEU A 33 3.46 -3.60 -6.45
C LEU A 33 2.60 -2.48 -7.00
N THR A 34 2.94 -1.99 -8.19
CA THR A 34 2.11 -1.01 -8.92
C THR A 34 1.70 -1.52 -10.30
N TYR A 35 0.53 -1.12 -10.77
CA TYR A 35 0.01 -1.44 -12.10
C TYR A 35 -0.90 -0.31 -12.63
N LEU A 36 -1.15 -0.32 -13.94
CA LEU A 36 -2.11 0.56 -14.60
C LEU A 36 -3.48 -0.14 -14.68
N GLY A 37 -4.51 0.50 -14.17
CA GLY A 37 -5.89 0.02 -14.27
C GLY A 37 -6.47 0.20 -15.67
N ALA A 38 -7.53 -0.54 -15.98
CA ALA A 38 -8.26 -0.40 -17.23
C ALA A 38 -8.92 0.98 -17.39
N ASP A 39 -9.09 1.71 -16.28
CA ASP A 39 -9.56 3.08 -16.23
C ASP A 39 -8.44 4.13 -16.45
N GLY A 40 -7.20 3.68 -16.72
CA GLY A 40 -6.05 4.54 -16.96
C GLY A 40 -5.41 5.11 -15.69
N ARG A 41 -5.83 4.68 -14.49
CA ARG A 41 -5.26 5.15 -13.22
C ARG A 41 -4.15 4.22 -12.73
N GLN A 42 -3.14 4.80 -12.08
CA GLN A 42 -2.11 3.99 -11.42
C GLN A 42 -2.62 3.48 -10.07
N TYR A 43 -2.36 2.21 -9.80
CA TYR A 43 -2.72 1.56 -8.54
C TYR A 43 -1.47 1.08 -7.82
N VAL A 44 -1.54 1.06 -6.50
CA VAL A 44 -0.62 0.31 -5.64
C VAL A 44 -1.40 -0.79 -4.92
N ALA A 45 -0.85 -2.00 -4.90
CA ALA A 45 -1.49 -3.15 -4.26
C ALA A 45 -0.52 -3.93 -3.36
N VAL A 46 -1.08 -4.52 -2.30
CA VAL A 46 -0.35 -5.36 -1.34
C VAL A 46 -1.25 -6.48 -0.82
N ALA A 47 -0.70 -7.69 -0.74
CA ALA A 47 -1.38 -8.81 -0.09
C ALA A 47 -1.28 -8.67 1.44
N ALA A 48 -2.43 -8.81 2.11
CA ALA A 48 -2.57 -8.76 3.55
C ALA A 48 -3.29 -10.04 4.02
N THR A 49 -2.49 -11.06 4.34
CA THR A 49 -2.97 -12.42 4.65
C THR A 49 -3.82 -13.00 3.50
N ASP A 50 -5.13 -13.08 3.66
CA ASP A 50 -6.11 -13.64 2.71
C ASP A 50 -6.79 -12.57 1.85
N THR A 51 -6.41 -11.30 2.00
CA THR A 51 -6.97 -10.17 1.26
C THR A 51 -5.93 -9.51 0.36
N LEU A 52 -6.38 -8.93 -0.75
CA LEU A 52 -5.58 -8.03 -1.59
C LEU A 52 -6.15 -6.62 -1.44
N ALA A 53 -5.34 -5.71 -0.90
CA ALA A 53 -5.69 -4.29 -0.85
C ALA A 53 -5.11 -3.57 -2.07
N ALA A 54 -5.92 -2.75 -2.74
CA ALA A 54 -5.50 -1.92 -3.86
C ALA A 54 -5.99 -0.48 -3.69
N TYR A 55 -5.11 0.49 -3.94
CA TYR A 55 -5.39 1.92 -3.77
C TYR A 55 -5.03 2.65 -5.06
N ALA A 56 -5.95 3.45 -5.58
CA ALA A 56 -5.67 4.33 -6.71
C ALA A 56 -4.81 5.50 -6.24
N LEU A 57 -3.74 5.80 -6.97
CA LEU A 57 -2.90 6.96 -6.69
C LEU A 57 -3.56 8.25 -7.21
N PRO A 58 -3.27 9.41 -6.59
CA PRO A 58 -3.68 10.71 -7.09
C PRO A 58 -3.06 11.04 -8.44
#